data_AF-A0A4Y2ABK2-F1
#
_entry.id   AF-A0A4Y2ABK2-F1
#
_cell.length_a   1.000
_cell.length_b   1.000
_cell.length_c   1.000
_cell.angle_alpha   90.00
_cell.angle_beta   90.00
_cell.angle_gamma   90.00
#
_symmetry.space_group_name_H-M   'P 1'
#
loop_
_entity.id
_entity.type
_entity.pdbx_description
1 polymer ?
#
loop_
_entity_poly.entity_id
_entity_poly.type
_entity_poly.pdbx_seq_one_letter_code
_entity_poly.pdbx_strand_id
1 'polypeptide(L)'
;MPALTSTGRITVDIEFDNVKAKNISIYVVPDDAQSFDLIIGRTWLDLSHIAYTKMGKIFHIGYLEDELFRNFPIGEKINRVCLKRPETSQLESESLRIKDSSQQKMIGNLANDLKMVKNKLRRLQGDIKNFKEDRHSLFLQIQEKNKNVENLKSYNNSLVKTNAYYDKKKSGKVSLRKGEIVAVRKNPKAADETTKTQPRYRGPMVVTEILPSDTYRISQLEPSNDTR
;
A
#
# COMPACT_ATOMS: atom_id res chain seq x y z
N MET A 1 -28.73 46.26 3.93
CA MET A 1 -27.89 45.04 3.87
C MET A 1 -27.82 44.61 2.42
N PRO A 2 -26.63 44.38 1.84
CA PRO A 2 -26.53 43.75 0.52
C PRO A 2 -27.20 42.38 0.55
N ALA A 3 -27.84 41.99 -0.54
CA ALA A 3 -28.45 40.67 -0.67
C ALA A 3 -27.33 39.62 -0.66
N LEU A 4 -27.35 38.71 0.31
CA LEU A 4 -26.44 37.57 0.31
C LEU A 4 -26.75 36.68 -0.89
N THR A 5 -25.70 36.33 -1.64
CA THR A 5 -25.81 35.37 -2.73
C THR A 5 -25.55 33.99 -2.15
N SER A 6 -26.48 33.07 -2.34
CA SER A 6 -26.25 31.67 -1.99
C SER A 6 -25.24 31.05 -2.96
N THR A 7 -24.24 30.35 -2.41
CA THR A 7 -23.24 29.58 -3.17
C THR A 7 -23.86 28.36 -3.86
N GLY A 8 -24.93 27.79 -3.30
CA GLY A 8 -25.58 26.63 -3.86
C GLY A 8 -26.88 26.28 -3.14
N ARG A 9 -27.72 25.46 -3.78
CA ARG A 9 -28.99 25.00 -3.22
C ARG A 9 -29.05 23.48 -3.24
N ILE A 10 -29.36 22.87 -2.10
CA ILE A 10 -29.54 21.42 -1.96
C ILE A 10 -30.93 21.12 -1.42
N THR A 11 -31.51 19.97 -1.79
CA THR A 11 -32.80 19.52 -1.25
C THR A 11 -32.56 18.30 -0.39
N VAL A 12 -32.95 18.36 0.88
CA VAL A 12 -32.72 17.27 1.85
C VAL A 12 -33.91 17.13 2.79
N ASP A 13 -34.01 15.95 3.41
CA ASP A 13 -34.92 15.72 4.52
C ASP A 13 -34.23 16.15 5.82
N ILE A 14 -34.89 16.99 6.62
CA ILE A 14 -34.34 17.55 7.87
C ILE A 14 -35.23 17.10 9.02
N GLU A 15 -34.60 16.60 10.08
CA GLU A 15 -35.24 16.26 11.34
C GLU A 15 -34.71 17.17 12.46
N PHE A 16 -35.61 17.84 13.17
CA PHE A 16 -35.28 18.68 14.33
C PHE A 16 -36.25 18.36 15.46
N ASP A 17 -35.77 18.09 16.68
CA ASP A 17 -36.59 17.68 17.83
C ASP A 17 -37.60 16.57 17.50
N ASN A 18 -37.18 15.54 16.74
CA ASN A 18 -37.99 14.43 16.24
C ASN A 18 -39.11 14.82 15.24
N VAL A 19 -39.14 16.07 14.80
CA VAL A 19 -40.04 16.56 13.75
C VAL A 19 -39.35 16.49 12.40
N LYS A 20 -39.93 15.72 11.48
CA LYS A 20 -39.39 15.48 10.15
C LYS A 20 -40.05 16.40 9.13
N ALA A 21 -39.22 17.08 8.34
CA ALA A 21 -39.64 17.76 7.13
C ALA A 21 -38.92 17.14 5.94
N LYS A 22 -39.68 16.83 4.89
CA LYS A 22 -39.14 16.24 3.66
C LYS A 22 -38.99 17.28 2.57
N ASN A 23 -38.03 17.07 1.69
CA ASN A 23 -37.80 17.88 0.49
C ASN A 23 -37.59 19.38 0.77
N ILE A 24 -36.82 19.72 1.81
CA ILE A 24 -36.54 21.12 2.16
C ILE A 24 -35.31 21.61 1.41
N SER A 25 -35.46 22.76 0.76
CA SER A 25 -34.33 23.42 0.10
C SER A 25 -33.47 24.17 1.11
N ILE A 26 -32.22 23.74 1.28
CA ILE A 26 -31.18 24.44 2.04
C ILE A 26 -30.33 25.25 1.07
N TYR A 27 -30.05 26.50 1.45
CA TYR A 27 -29.13 27.38 0.73
C TYR A 27 -27.77 27.35 1.44
N VAL A 28 -26.73 27.00 0.71
CA VAL A 28 -25.34 27.07 1.16
C VAL A 28 -24.89 28.52 1.00
N VAL A 29 -24.28 29.04 2.05
CA VAL A 29 -23.81 30.43 2.16
C VAL A 29 -22.33 30.38 2.54
N PRO A 30 -21.49 31.31 2.05
CA PRO A 30 -20.08 31.40 2.47
C PRO A 30 -19.90 31.55 3.98
N ASP A 31 -18.82 31.00 4.52
CA ASP A 31 -18.55 30.96 5.97
C ASP A 31 -18.39 32.36 6.60
N ASP A 32 -17.94 33.35 5.83
CA ASP A 32 -17.81 34.75 6.27
C ASP A 32 -19.15 35.49 6.36
N ALA A 33 -20.22 34.90 5.84
CA ALA A 33 -21.52 35.54 5.73
C ALA A 33 -22.49 35.15 6.87
N GLN A 34 -22.21 34.07 7.61
CA GLN A 34 -23.07 33.59 8.68
C GLN A 34 -22.24 33.02 9.84
N SER A 35 -22.52 33.46 11.07
CA SER A 35 -21.81 33.03 12.28
C SER A 35 -22.37 31.75 12.92
N PHE A 36 -23.36 31.12 12.30
CA PHE A 36 -24.08 29.95 12.82
C PHE A 36 -24.08 28.85 11.77
N ASP A 37 -24.01 27.59 12.20
CA ASP A 37 -23.92 26.43 11.30
C ASP A 37 -25.19 26.22 10.45
N LEU A 38 -26.37 26.52 11.01
CA LEU A 38 -27.65 26.36 10.32
C LEU A 38 -28.68 27.38 10.83
N ILE A 39 -29.35 28.08 9.91
CA ILE A 39 -30.51 28.93 10.20
C ILE A 39 -31.75 28.25 9.63
N ILE A 40 -32.70 27.93 10.51
CA ILE A 40 -34.01 27.39 10.12
C ILE A 40 -34.95 28.56 9.85
N GLY A 41 -35.33 28.72 8.59
CA GLY A 41 -36.27 29.75 8.15
C GLY A 41 -37.74 29.30 8.17
N ARG A 42 -38.60 30.23 7.76
CA ARG A 42 -40.05 30.01 7.59
C ARG A 42 -40.41 28.87 6.65
N THR A 43 -39.58 28.57 5.65
CA THR A 43 -39.82 27.46 4.72
C THR A 43 -39.96 26.11 5.44
N TRP A 44 -39.30 25.93 6.57
CA TRP A 44 -39.42 24.75 7.41
C TRP A 44 -40.49 24.96 8.50
N LEU A 45 -40.50 26.11 9.17
CA LEU A 45 -41.42 26.39 10.29
C LEU A 45 -42.89 26.54 9.88
N ASP A 46 -43.18 26.95 8.65
CA ASP A 46 -44.54 27.20 8.15
C ASP A 46 -45.19 25.95 7.54
N LEU A 47 -44.54 24.77 7.62
CA LEU A 47 -45.12 23.51 7.17
C LEU A 47 -46.37 23.19 7.98
N SER A 48 -47.41 22.68 7.31
CA SER A 48 -48.75 22.51 7.91
C SER A 48 -48.79 21.54 9.09
N HIS A 49 -47.86 20.61 9.17
CA HIS A 49 -47.77 19.59 10.22
C HIS A 49 -46.81 19.97 11.36
N ILE A 50 -46.15 21.12 11.28
CA ILE A 50 -45.18 21.58 12.28
C ILE A 50 -45.81 22.67 13.13
N ALA A 51 -45.62 22.57 14.44
CA ALA A 51 -45.96 23.59 15.40
C ALA A 51 -44.74 23.96 16.23
N TYR A 52 -44.69 25.21 16.69
CA TYR A 52 -43.64 25.67 17.56
C TYR A 52 -44.20 26.65 18.59
N THR A 53 -43.62 26.66 19.77
CA THR A 53 -43.95 27.61 20.84
C THR A 53 -42.68 28.10 21.52
N LYS A 54 -42.70 29.35 21.98
CA LYS A 54 -41.59 29.94 22.72
C LYS A 54 -41.96 29.99 24.19
N MET A 55 -41.25 29.24 25.01
CA MET A 55 -41.41 29.25 26.47
C MET A 55 -40.17 29.87 27.10
N GLY A 56 -40.28 31.14 27.49
CA GLY A 56 -39.16 31.91 28.02
C GLY A 56 -38.01 32.06 27.00
N LYS A 57 -36.87 31.43 27.29
CA LYS A 57 -35.68 31.42 26.41
C LYS A 57 -35.59 30.16 25.53
N ILE A 58 -36.49 29.19 25.69
CA ILE A 58 -36.46 27.90 24.98
C ILE A 58 -37.55 27.91 23.91
N PHE A 59 -37.20 27.39 22.73
CA PHE A 59 -38.15 27.09 21.67
C PHE A 59 -38.47 25.60 21.70
N HIS A 60 -39.75 25.27 21.72
CA HIS A 60 -40.23 23.90 21.57
C HIS A 60 -40.83 23.75 20.20
N ILE A 61 -40.39 22.71 19.48
CA ILE A 61 -40.88 22.34 18.16
C ILE A 61 -41.47 20.94 18.27
N GLY A 62 -42.61 20.71 17.63
CA GLY A 62 -43.29 19.42 17.62
C GLY A 62 -44.24 19.30 16.44
N TYR A 63 -44.88 18.15 16.33
CA TYR A 63 -45.99 18.02 15.40
C TYR A 63 -47.19 18.82 15.93
N LEU A 64 -47.97 19.40 15.01
CA LEU A 64 -49.23 20.06 15.36
C LEU A 64 -50.16 19.12 16.15
N GLU A 65 -50.02 17.82 15.92
CA GLU A 65 -50.74 16.76 16.58
C GLU A 65 -50.17 16.38 17.96
N ASP A 66 -49.05 16.88 18.45
CA ASP A 66 -48.62 16.46 19.79
C ASP A 66 -49.52 17.09 20.87
N GLU A 67 -49.80 16.39 21.98
CA GLU A 67 -50.69 16.88 23.06
C GLU A 67 -50.33 18.28 23.57
N LEU A 68 -49.03 18.60 23.55
CA LEU A 68 -48.49 19.91 23.90
C LEU A 68 -49.02 21.02 22.97
N PHE A 69 -49.25 20.72 21.69
CA PHE A 69 -49.69 21.69 20.68
C PHE A 69 -51.19 21.65 20.38
N ARG A 70 -51.88 20.53 20.68
CA ARG A 70 -53.35 20.43 20.54
C ARG A 70 -54.12 21.40 21.44
N ASN A 71 -53.53 21.77 22.58
CA ASN A 71 -54.18 22.57 23.64
C ASN A 71 -53.93 24.09 23.54
N PHE A 72 -53.20 24.58 22.53
CA PHE A 72 -53.11 26.02 22.30
C PHE A 72 -54.38 26.48 21.57
N PRO A 73 -55.18 27.41 22.13
CA PRO A 73 -56.29 27.98 21.38
C PRO A 73 -55.71 28.68 20.15
N ILE A 74 -56.13 28.24 18.96
CA ILE A 74 -55.91 28.96 17.68
C ILE A 74 -56.84 30.18 17.72
N GLY A 75 -56.56 31.07 18.66
CA GLY A 75 -57.41 32.17 19.10
C GLY A 75 -56.61 33.45 19.19
N GLU A 76 -55.65 33.64 18.30
CA GLU A 76 -55.17 34.97 17.98
C GLU A 76 -54.70 34.98 16.53
N LYS A 77 -55.11 36.03 15.84
CA LYS A 77 -54.85 36.34 14.45
C LYS A 77 -53.34 36.45 14.20
N ILE A 78 -52.64 35.33 14.10
CA ILE A 78 -51.37 35.29 13.38
C ILE A 78 -51.75 35.63 11.95
N ASN A 79 -51.37 36.83 11.49
CA ASN A 79 -51.52 37.25 10.10
C ASN A 79 -50.71 36.28 9.22
N ARG A 80 -51.26 35.09 8.96
CA ARG A 80 -50.91 34.30 7.79
C ARG A 80 -51.36 35.15 6.62
N VAL A 81 -50.43 35.96 6.11
CA VAL A 81 -50.59 36.60 4.81
C VAL A 81 -50.65 35.46 3.80
N CYS A 82 -51.87 34.96 3.58
CA CYS A 82 -52.18 34.05 2.50
C CYS A 82 -52.18 34.89 1.23
N LEU A 83 -51.05 34.94 0.54
CA LEU A 83 -51.01 35.48 -0.81
C LEU A 83 -51.85 34.58 -1.69
N LYS A 84 -53.03 35.05 -2.08
CA LYS A 84 -53.85 34.39 -3.09
C LYS A 84 -53.06 34.37 -4.40
N ARG A 85 -52.91 33.18 -4.97
CA ARG A 85 -52.35 32.98 -6.31
C ARG A 85 -53.26 33.69 -7.34
N PRO A 86 -52.73 34.51 -8.26
CA PRO A 86 -53.53 35.02 -9.36
C PRO A 86 -53.89 33.84 -10.27
N GLU A 87 -55.12 33.82 -10.78
CA GLU A 87 -55.58 32.84 -11.77
C GLU A 87 -54.76 32.99 -13.05
N THR A 88 -53.86 32.04 -13.30
CA THR A 88 -53.17 31.87 -14.58
C THR A 88 -54.11 31.15 -15.54
N SER A 89 -54.87 31.92 -16.32
CA SER A 89 -55.59 31.38 -17.47
C SER A 89 -54.63 31.14 -18.64
N GLN A 90 -54.70 29.92 -19.19
CA GLN A 90 -54.22 29.49 -20.52
C GLN A 90 -52.72 29.38 -20.84
N LEU A 91 -51.78 29.88 -20.02
CA LEU A 91 -50.34 29.78 -20.35
C LEU A 91 -49.66 28.46 -19.89
N GLU A 92 -50.35 27.62 -19.13
CA GLU A 92 -49.73 26.47 -18.46
C GLU A 92 -49.53 25.25 -19.37
N SER A 93 -50.45 24.92 -20.28
CA SER A 93 -50.34 23.68 -21.07
C SER A 93 -49.17 23.69 -22.07
N GLU A 94 -48.87 24.85 -22.64
CA GLU A 94 -47.79 25.01 -23.63
C GLU A 94 -46.42 25.15 -22.94
N SER A 95 -46.36 25.87 -21.80
CA SER A 95 -45.15 25.92 -20.96
C SER A 95 -44.84 24.56 -20.31
N LEU A 96 -45.85 23.76 -19.95
CA LEU A 96 -45.68 22.40 -19.44
C LEU A 96 -45.15 21.47 -20.55
N ARG A 97 -45.73 21.50 -21.75
CA ARG A 97 -45.24 20.70 -22.90
C ARG A 97 -43.80 21.03 -23.30
N ILE A 98 -43.42 22.31 -23.30
CA ILE A 98 -42.05 22.74 -23.61
C ILE A 98 -41.07 22.29 -22.50
N LYS A 99 -41.49 22.36 -21.22
CA LYS A 99 -40.70 21.82 -20.10
C LYS A 99 -40.50 20.32 -20.21
N ASP A 100 -41.56 19.55 -20.49
CA ASP A 100 -41.49 18.08 -20.59
C ASP A 100 -40.56 17.61 -21.73
N SER A 101 -40.61 18.28 -22.88
CA SER A 101 -39.69 18.01 -24.01
C SER A 101 -38.23 18.35 -23.67
N SER A 102 -37.98 19.51 -23.07
CA SER A 102 -36.63 19.93 -22.68
C SER A 102 -36.04 19.01 -21.58
N GLN A 103 -36.87 18.57 -20.63
CA GLN A 103 -36.51 17.64 -19.58
C GLN A 103 -36.21 16.25 -20.13
N GLN A 104 -37.02 15.72 -21.06
CA GLN A 104 -36.74 14.44 -21.73
C GLN A 104 -35.42 14.49 -22.51
N LYS A 105 -35.11 15.59 -23.19
CA LYS A 105 -33.84 15.77 -23.91
C LYS A 105 -32.64 15.84 -22.95
N MET A 106 -32.78 16.54 -21.82
CA MET A 106 -31.74 16.58 -20.78
C MET A 106 -31.53 15.21 -20.12
N ILE A 107 -32.60 14.48 -19.82
CA ILE A 107 -32.56 13.13 -19.26
C ILE A 107 -31.88 12.14 -20.23
N GLY A 108 -32.17 12.23 -21.53
CA GLY A 108 -31.54 11.40 -22.55
C GLY A 108 -30.03 11.62 -22.66
N ASN A 109 -29.58 12.87 -22.59
CA ASN A 109 -28.16 13.21 -22.59
C ASN A 109 -27.47 12.68 -21.32
N LEU A 110 -28.09 12.90 -20.15
CA LEU A 110 -27.56 12.41 -18.87
C LEU A 110 -27.45 10.89 -18.83
N ALA A 111 -28.42 10.17 -19.40
CA ALA A 111 -28.39 8.71 -19.48
C ALA A 111 -27.20 8.20 -20.32
N ASN A 112 -26.87 8.89 -21.42
CA ASN A 112 -25.71 8.56 -22.25
C ASN A 112 -24.39 8.81 -21.53
N ASP A 113 -24.27 9.94 -20.82
CA ASP A 113 -23.09 10.24 -20.00
C ASP A 113 -22.90 9.20 -18.90
N LEU A 114 -23.98 8.82 -18.22
CA LEU A 114 -23.94 7.81 -17.16
C LEU A 114 -23.55 6.43 -17.70
N LYS A 115 -24.00 6.08 -18.91
CA LYS A 115 -23.58 4.86 -19.63
C LYS A 115 -22.08 4.88 -19.96
N MET A 116 -21.54 6.03 -20.36
CA MET A 116 -20.11 6.19 -20.63
C MET A 116 -19.28 6.05 -19.35
N VAL A 117 -19.69 6.71 -18.26
CA VAL A 117 -19.03 6.64 -16.94
C VAL A 117 -19.00 5.19 -16.45
N LYS A 118 -20.12 4.46 -16.56
CA LYS A 118 -20.20 3.04 -16.20
C LYS A 118 -19.22 2.17 -16.99
N ASN A 119 -19.08 2.41 -18.29
CA ASN A 119 -18.14 1.67 -19.13
C ASN A 119 -16.67 1.96 -18.77
N LYS A 120 -16.32 3.21 -18.44
CA LYS A 120 -14.97 3.57 -17.95
C LYS A 120 -14.66 2.89 -16.63
N LEU A 121 -15.62 2.88 -15.70
CA LEU A 121 -15.49 2.18 -14.42
C LEU A 121 -15.19 0.68 -14.60
N ARG A 122 -15.88 0.02 -15.54
CA ARG A 122 -15.63 -1.40 -15.85
C ARG A 122 -14.22 -1.65 -16.39
N ARG A 123 -13.69 -0.74 -17.21
CA ARG A 123 -12.30 -0.84 -17.72
C ARG A 123 -11.29 -0.69 -16.59
N LEU A 124 -11.44 0.35 -15.77
CA LEU A 124 -10.56 0.61 -14.63
C LEU A 124 -10.54 -0.55 -13.63
N GLN A 125 -11.69 -1.19 -13.38
CA GLN A 125 -11.74 -2.39 -12.53
C GLN A 125 -10.91 -3.54 -13.10
N GLY A 126 -10.93 -3.75 -14.42
CA GLY A 126 -10.08 -4.73 -15.09
C GLY A 126 -8.59 -4.39 -14.97
N ASP A 127 -8.23 -3.14 -15.20
CA ASP A 127 -6.84 -2.67 -15.12
C ASP A 127 -6.29 -2.81 -13.69
N ILE A 128 -7.09 -2.47 -12.68
CA ILE A 128 -6.73 -2.64 -11.26
C ILE A 128 -6.52 -4.13 -10.93
N LYS A 129 -7.34 -5.02 -11.49
CA LYS A 129 -7.19 -6.47 -11.30
C LYS A 129 -5.88 -6.96 -11.93
N ASN A 130 -5.62 -6.60 -13.18
CA ASN A 130 -4.37 -6.96 -13.87
C ASN A 130 -3.15 -6.44 -13.12
N PHE A 131 -3.18 -5.18 -12.67
CA PHE A 131 -2.08 -4.60 -11.90
C PHE A 131 -1.81 -5.32 -10.58
N LYS A 132 -2.85 -5.81 -9.91
CA LYS A 132 -2.68 -6.63 -8.70
C LYS A 132 -1.98 -7.94 -9.05
N GLU A 133 -2.39 -8.63 -10.10
CA GLU A 133 -1.78 -9.89 -10.54
C GLU A 133 -0.31 -9.70 -10.93
N ASP A 134 0.01 -8.67 -11.73
CA ASP A 134 1.37 -8.32 -12.14
C ASP A 134 2.28 -8.02 -10.94
N ARG A 135 1.77 -7.25 -9.96
CA ARG A 135 2.49 -6.98 -8.71
C ARG A 135 2.81 -8.25 -7.93
N HIS A 136 1.88 -9.19 -7.87
CA HIS A 136 2.09 -10.46 -7.15
C HIS A 136 3.12 -11.33 -7.86
N SER A 137 3.04 -11.42 -9.19
CA SER A 137 4.04 -12.11 -10.01
C SER A 137 5.44 -11.53 -9.83
N LEU A 138 5.58 -10.20 -9.92
CA LEU A 138 6.86 -9.51 -9.74
C LEU A 138 7.43 -9.74 -8.33
N PHE A 139 6.59 -9.71 -7.29
CA PHE A 139 7.02 -9.98 -5.93
C PHE A 139 7.60 -11.39 -5.77
N LEU A 140 6.94 -12.41 -6.33
CA LEU A 140 7.45 -13.78 -6.32
C LEU A 140 8.80 -13.90 -7.03
N GLN A 141 8.95 -13.26 -8.20
CA GLN A 141 10.21 -13.26 -8.93
C GLN A 141 11.35 -12.60 -8.12
N ILE A 142 11.06 -11.52 -7.38
CA ILE A 142 12.06 -10.86 -6.52
C ILE A 142 12.45 -11.76 -5.35
N GLN A 143 11.49 -12.41 -4.69
CA GLN A 143 11.76 -13.34 -3.60
C GLN A 143 12.67 -14.50 -4.04
N GLU A 144 12.39 -15.09 -5.21
CA GLU A 144 13.20 -16.16 -5.77
C GLU A 144 14.62 -15.69 -6.12
N LYS A 145 14.75 -14.52 -6.76
CA LYS A 145 16.06 -13.91 -7.05
C LYS A 145 16.87 -13.65 -5.78
N ASN A 146 16.24 -13.12 -4.73
CA ASN A 146 16.92 -12.84 -3.46
C ASN A 146 17.47 -14.13 -2.83
N LYS A 147 16.67 -15.20 -2.80
CA LYS A 147 17.11 -16.52 -2.32
C LYS A 147 18.32 -17.04 -3.11
N ASN A 148 18.31 -16.87 -4.43
CA ASN A 148 19.44 -17.28 -5.28
C ASN A 148 20.72 -16.47 -4.99
N VAL A 149 20.60 -15.16 -4.74
CA VAL A 149 21.74 -14.32 -4.34
C VAL A 149 22.32 -14.77 -2.99
N GLU A 150 21.48 -15.07 -2.00
CA GLU A 150 21.94 -15.58 -0.71
C GLU A 150 22.67 -16.92 -0.84
N ASN A 151 22.12 -17.84 -1.63
CA ASN A 151 22.76 -19.13 -1.91
C ASN A 151 24.13 -18.95 -2.57
N LEU A 152 24.25 -18.05 -3.56
CA LEU A 152 25.52 -17.74 -4.22
C LEU A 152 26.54 -17.14 -3.25
N LYS A 153 26.10 -16.23 -2.37
CA LYS A 153 26.94 -15.62 -1.35
C LYS A 153 27.48 -16.68 -0.37
N SER A 154 26.63 -17.62 0.03
CA SER A 154 27.01 -18.75 0.88
C SER A 154 28.06 -19.65 0.20
N TYR A 155 27.84 -20.00 -1.06
CA TYR A 155 28.78 -20.80 -1.85
C TYR A 155 30.16 -20.12 -1.96
N ASN A 156 30.19 -18.83 -2.30
CA ASN A 156 31.43 -18.06 -2.38
C ASN A 156 32.15 -17.99 -1.04
N ASN A 157 31.43 -17.76 0.06
CA ASN A 157 32.02 -17.78 1.40
C ASN A 157 32.65 -19.14 1.74
N SER A 158 31.98 -20.25 1.36
CA SER A 158 32.52 -21.60 1.54
C SER A 158 33.79 -21.82 0.72
N LEU A 159 33.80 -21.36 -0.52
CA LEU A 159 34.96 -21.46 -1.42
C LEU A 159 36.14 -20.66 -0.89
N VAL A 160 35.91 -19.42 -0.42
CA VAL A 160 36.93 -18.58 0.22
C VAL A 160 37.53 -19.27 1.46
N LYS A 161 36.68 -19.85 2.33
CA LYS A 161 37.16 -20.61 3.51
C LYS A 161 38.00 -21.82 3.12
N THR A 162 37.58 -22.55 2.09
CA THR A 162 38.30 -23.73 1.59
C THR A 162 39.66 -23.35 1.03
N ASN A 163 39.72 -22.30 0.21
CA ASN A 163 40.98 -21.79 -0.35
C ASN A 163 41.93 -21.31 0.76
N ALA A 164 41.42 -20.55 1.74
CA ALA A 164 42.21 -20.10 2.88
C ALA A 164 42.81 -21.27 3.70
N TYR A 165 42.08 -22.37 3.86
CA TYR A 165 42.59 -23.57 4.52
C TYR A 165 43.75 -24.21 3.74
N TYR A 166 43.63 -24.35 2.42
CA TYR A 166 44.69 -24.91 1.59
C TYR A 166 45.91 -24.00 1.51
N ASP A 167 45.71 -22.69 1.41
CA ASP A 167 46.81 -21.71 1.42
C ASP A 167 47.56 -21.72 2.76
N LYS A 168 46.85 -21.90 3.89
CA LYS A 168 47.50 -22.10 5.20
C LYS A 168 48.30 -23.41 5.27
N LYS A 169 47.90 -24.44 4.53
CA LYS A 169 48.61 -25.74 4.46
C LYS A 169 49.75 -25.77 3.45
N LYS A 170 49.88 -24.77 2.57
CA LYS A 170 51.02 -24.68 1.67
C LYS A 170 52.27 -24.44 2.51
N SER A 171 53.22 -25.36 2.43
CA SER A 171 54.57 -25.14 2.95
C SER A 171 55.27 -24.07 2.11
N GLY A 172 56.07 -23.23 2.77
CA GLY A 172 56.91 -22.26 2.07
C GLY A 172 57.80 -22.92 1.01
N LYS A 173 58.10 -22.19 -0.05
CA LYS A 173 58.99 -22.66 -1.11
C LYS A 173 60.39 -22.86 -0.53
N VAL A 174 60.92 -24.08 -0.65
CA VAL A 174 62.28 -24.42 -0.21
C VAL A 174 63.17 -24.47 -1.45
N SER A 175 64.17 -23.60 -1.49
CA SER A 175 65.21 -23.61 -2.51
C SER A 175 66.42 -24.41 -2.02
N LEU A 176 66.80 -25.46 -2.74
CA LEU A 176 67.95 -26.31 -2.41
C LEU A 176 69.08 -26.13 -3.42
N ARG A 177 70.33 -26.31 -2.95
CA ARG A 177 71.53 -26.30 -3.80
C ARG A 177 72.02 -27.72 -4.09
N LYS A 178 72.66 -27.89 -5.25
CA LYS A 178 73.34 -29.15 -5.58
C LYS A 178 74.40 -29.46 -4.52
N GLY A 179 74.39 -30.69 -4.00
CA GLY A 179 75.27 -31.16 -2.92
C GLY A 179 74.66 -31.06 -1.51
N GLU A 180 73.49 -30.43 -1.33
CA GLU A 180 72.83 -30.38 -0.02
C GLU A 180 72.27 -31.75 0.40
N ILE A 181 72.35 -32.04 1.71
CA ILE A 181 71.78 -33.25 2.32
C ILE A 181 70.34 -32.96 2.73
N VAL A 182 69.42 -33.79 2.27
CA VAL A 182 67.98 -33.70 2.52
C VAL A 182 67.41 -35.02 3.01
N ALA A 183 66.32 -34.96 3.76
CA ALA A 183 65.54 -36.13 4.15
C ALA A 183 64.12 -36.01 3.56
N VAL A 184 63.64 -37.05 2.89
CA VAL A 184 62.34 -37.01 2.19
C VAL A 184 61.24 -37.55 3.09
N ARG A 185 60.15 -36.80 3.25
CA ARG A 185 58.98 -37.29 4.01
C ARG A 185 58.35 -38.48 3.30
N LYS A 186 58.07 -39.56 4.04
CA LYS A 186 57.33 -40.73 3.54
C LYS A 186 55.83 -40.54 3.74
N ASN A 187 55.04 -41.01 2.77
CA ASN A 187 53.61 -41.19 2.97
C ASN A 187 53.38 -42.41 3.86
N PRO A 188 52.47 -42.32 4.85
CA PRO A 188 52.13 -43.46 5.70
C PRO A 188 51.55 -44.59 4.84
N LYS A 189 51.95 -45.82 5.13
CA LYS A 189 51.40 -47.00 4.45
C LYS A 189 50.23 -47.55 5.28
N ALA A 190 49.13 -47.90 4.60
CA ALA A 190 48.04 -48.67 5.20
C ALA A 190 48.50 -50.12 5.36
N ALA A 191 49.15 -50.42 6.48
CA ALA A 191 49.43 -51.76 6.96
C ALA A 191 48.70 -51.95 8.30
N ASP A 192 48.66 -53.17 8.84
CA ASP A 192 48.05 -53.45 10.15
C ASP A 192 48.77 -52.77 11.33
N GLU A 193 49.85 -52.03 11.07
CA GLU A 193 50.59 -51.22 12.03
C GLU A 193 50.06 -49.78 12.12
N THR A 194 50.10 -49.22 13.33
CA THR A 194 49.71 -47.83 13.57
C THR A 194 50.60 -46.85 12.79
N THR A 195 50.01 -45.82 12.18
CA THR A 195 50.76 -44.76 11.48
C THR A 195 51.68 -43.94 12.41
N LYS A 196 51.53 -44.06 13.73
CA LYS A 196 52.39 -43.38 14.72
C LYS A 196 53.76 -44.01 14.85
N THR A 197 53.89 -45.33 14.66
CA THR A 197 55.15 -46.08 14.83
C THR A 197 55.98 -46.13 13.55
N GLN A 198 55.40 -45.75 12.39
CA GLN A 198 56.10 -45.77 11.11
C GLN A 198 57.14 -44.62 10.98
N PRO A 199 58.34 -44.88 10.43
CA PRO A 199 59.35 -43.85 10.22
C PRO A 199 58.88 -42.79 9.21
N ARG A 200 58.85 -41.52 9.63
CA ARG A 200 58.28 -40.40 8.86
C ARG A 200 59.15 -39.89 7.72
N TYR A 201 60.45 -40.16 7.75
CA TYR A 201 61.42 -39.67 6.77
C TYR A 201 62.25 -40.81 6.18
N ARG A 202 62.70 -40.64 4.93
CA ARG A 202 63.60 -41.54 4.21
C ARG A 202 64.97 -40.88 4.10
N GLY A 203 65.95 -41.47 4.81
CA GLY A 203 67.41 -41.36 4.64
C GLY A 203 68.02 -39.95 4.59
N PRO A 204 69.33 -39.80 4.84
CA PRO A 204 70.06 -38.70 4.25
C PRO A 204 70.24 -38.99 2.75
N MET A 205 69.77 -38.08 1.91
CA MET A 205 69.92 -38.12 0.46
C MET A 205 70.62 -36.84 0.01
N VAL A 206 71.42 -36.90 -1.05
CA VAL A 206 72.11 -35.72 -1.59
C VAL A 206 71.41 -35.23 -2.85
N VAL A 207 71.26 -33.91 -2.98
CA VAL A 207 70.74 -33.28 -4.20
C VAL A 207 71.79 -33.35 -5.30
N THR A 208 71.50 -34.07 -6.39
CA THR A 208 72.43 -34.24 -7.53
C THR A 208 72.15 -33.28 -8.68
N GLU A 209 70.90 -32.83 -8.83
CA GLU A 209 70.47 -31.95 -9.92
C GLU A 209 69.26 -31.10 -9.51
N ILE A 210 69.23 -29.85 -9.99
CA ILE A 210 68.10 -28.93 -9.81
C ILE A 210 67.33 -28.87 -11.13
N LEU A 211 66.05 -29.22 -11.10
CA LEU A 211 65.16 -29.21 -12.26
C LEU A 211 64.17 -28.03 -12.17
N PRO A 212 63.46 -27.69 -13.26
CA PRO A 212 62.39 -26.69 -13.24
C PRO A 212 61.27 -27.04 -12.25
N SER A 213 60.47 -26.05 -11.85
CA SER A 213 59.27 -26.22 -11.00
C SER A 213 59.55 -26.86 -9.63
N ASP A 214 60.62 -26.41 -8.95
CA ASP A 214 61.02 -26.87 -7.60
C ASP A 214 61.17 -28.40 -7.48
N THR A 215 61.58 -29.04 -8.58
CA THR A 215 61.84 -30.46 -8.63
C THR A 215 63.35 -30.70 -8.48
N TYR A 216 63.73 -31.69 -7.69
CA TYR A 216 65.14 -32.00 -7.42
C TYR A 216 65.40 -33.48 -7.64
N ARG A 217 66.53 -33.80 -8.28
CA ARG A 217 67.01 -35.18 -8.38
C ARG A 217 67.88 -35.48 -7.17
N ILE A 218 67.60 -36.59 -6.51
CA ILE A 218 68.27 -36.98 -5.26
C ILE A 218 68.80 -38.41 -5.37
N SER A 219 69.92 -38.67 -4.71
CA SER A 219 70.54 -39.99 -4.63
C SER A 219 70.77 -40.37 -3.17
N GLN A 220 70.67 -41.66 -2.84
CA GLN A 220 70.97 -42.15 -1.49
C GLN A 220 72.46 -41.94 -1.21
N LEU A 221 72.77 -41.47 0.00
CA LEU A 221 74.13 -41.43 0.47
C LEU A 221 74.47 -42.83 1.00
N GLU A 222 75.43 -43.51 0.36
CA GLU A 222 75.92 -44.80 0.84
C GLU A 222 76.64 -44.59 2.20
N PRO A 223 76.41 -45.47 3.19
CA PRO A 223 77.14 -45.40 4.45
C PRO A 223 78.63 -45.64 4.18
N SER A 224 79.50 -44.82 4.79
CA SER A 224 80.95 -45.10 4.81
C SER A 224 81.16 -46.48 5.43
N ASN A 225 81.65 -47.43 4.63
CA ASN A 225 82.13 -48.71 5.15
C ASN A 225 83.51 -48.47 5.78
N ASP A 226 83.55 -47.74 6.90
CA ASP A 226 84.71 -47.75 7.79
C ASP A 226 84.67 -49.05 8.58
N THR A 227 85.10 -50.13 7.93
CA THR A 227 85.50 -51.36 8.58
C THR A 227 86.75 -51.04 9.39
N ARG A 228 86.62 -51.03 10.72
CA ARG A 228 87.77 -51.02 11.63
C ARG A 228 87.98 -52.42 12.18
#